data_AF-Q8R8V3-F1
#
_entry.id   AF-Q8R8V3-F1
#
_cell.length_a   1.000
_cell.length_b   1.000
_cell.length_c   1.000
_cell.angle_alpha   90.00
_cell.angle_beta   90.00
_cell.angle_gamma   90.00
#
_symmetry.space_group_name_H-M   'P 1'
#
loop_
_entity.id
_entity.type
_entity.pdbx_description
1 polymer ?
#
loop_
_entity_poly.entity_id
_entity_poly.type
_entity_poly.pdbx_seq_one_letter_code
_entity_poly.pdbx_strand_id
1 'polypeptide(L)'
;MVKVAVGSNDKVHLSDKHFGMSKFFIIFEVDENSNFKKVEERENPYGDGKHRHAETEEIMEVLKDCDVLIGKSMGKESQRRIKEEWNKTPIVAKEVEMVEEAMKFYCEKYL
;
A
#
# COMPACT_ATOMS: atom_id res chain seq x y z
N MET A 1 6.09 -0.88 16.25
CA MET A 1 6.08 -0.01 15.05
C MET A 1 5.47 -0.82 13.93
N VAL A 2 4.55 -0.22 13.18
CA VAL A 2 3.83 -0.85 12.05
C VAL A 2 4.42 -0.31 10.74
N LYS A 3 4.67 -1.19 9.76
CA LYS A 3 5.10 -0.76 8.42
C LYS A 3 3.92 -0.65 7.47
N VAL A 4 3.76 0.51 6.85
CA VAL A 4 2.64 0.83 5.95
C VAL A 4 3.17 1.09 4.54
N ALA A 5 2.69 0.34 3.56
CA ALA A 5 3.00 0.53 2.15
C ALA A 5 1.89 1.31 1.44
N VAL A 6 2.24 2.41 0.78
CA VAL A 6 1.29 3.23 0.00
C VAL A 6 1.65 3.14 -1.48
N GLY A 7 0.69 2.73 -2.32
CA GLY A 7 0.88 2.57 -3.76
C GLY A 7 0.81 3.90 -4.53
N SER A 8 1.84 4.21 -5.33
CA SER A 8 1.97 5.46 -6.07
C SER A 8 2.61 5.26 -7.45
N ASN A 9 2.38 6.21 -8.39
CA ASN A 9 3.05 6.23 -9.70
C ASN A 9 4.07 7.37 -9.86
N ASP A 10 4.05 8.36 -8.97
CA ASP A 10 4.92 9.54 -9.00
C ASP A 10 5.54 9.86 -7.62
N LYS A 11 5.31 8.98 -6.64
CA LYS A 11 5.76 9.05 -5.25
C LYS A 11 5.10 10.13 -4.39
N VAL A 12 4.14 10.87 -4.96
CA VAL A 12 3.44 11.98 -4.30
C VAL A 12 1.95 11.68 -4.17
N HIS A 13 1.33 11.19 -5.25
CA HIS A 13 -0.09 10.87 -5.33
C HIS A 13 -0.31 9.36 -5.27
N LEU A 14 -1.44 8.92 -4.72
CA LEU A 14 -1.86 7.54 -4.79
C LEU A 14 -2.10 7.16 -6.26
N SER A 15 -1.76 5.93 -6.62
CA SER A 15 -2.06 5.41 -7.95
C SER A 15 -3.57 5.35 -8.17
N ASP A 16 -4.07 5.94 -9.27
CA ASP A 16 -5.48 5.82 -9.70
C ASP A 16 -5.82 4.41 -10.22
N LYS A 17 -4.80 3.58 -10.48
CA LYS A 17 -4.96 2.17 -10.87
C LYS A 17 -5.11 1.29 -9.62
N HIS A 18 -5.32 -0.01 -9.83
CA HIS A 18 -5.26 -0.97 -8.73
C HIS A 18 -3.90 -0.92 -8.01
N PHE A 19 -3.91 -1.10 -6.69
CA PHE A 19 -2.74 -1.04 -5.83
C PHE A 19 -1.55 -1.85 -6.36
N GLY A 20 -1.78 -3.11 -6.78
CA GLY A 20 -0.72 -3.98 -7.31
C GLY A 20 -0.10 -3.51 -8.63
N MET A 21 -0.71 -2.55 -9.33
CA MET A 21 -0.19 -1.98 -10.58
C MET A 21 0.63 -0.69 -10.36
N SER A 22 0.73 -0.22 -9.11
CA SER A 22 1.50 0.99 -8.77
C SER A 22 2.96 0.84 -9.19
N LYS A 23 3.60 1.90 -9.70
CA LYS A 23 5.03 1.87 -10.05
C LYS A 23 5.93 1.81 -8.83
N PHE A 24 5.49 2.45 -7.75
CA PHE A 24 6.26 2.57 -6.52
C PHE A 24 5.39 2.23 -5.31
N PHE A 25 6.03 1.71 -4.27
CA PHE A 25 5.50 1.61 -2.93
C PHE A 25 6.29 2.53 -2.01
N ILE A 26 5.60 3.48 -1.40
CA ILE A 26 6.19 4.40 -0.42
C ILE A 26 5.95 3.80 0.96
N ILE A 27 7.03 3.48 1.68
CA ILE A 27 6.94 2.76 2.94
C ILE A 27 7.13 3.74 4.10
N PHE A 28 6.19 3.66 5.03
CA PHE A 28 6.20 4.41 6.27
C PHE A 28 6.33 3.47 7.45
N GLU A 29 6.92 3.98 8.52
CA GLU A 29 6.79 3.42 9.86
C GLU A 29 5.90 4.33 10.69
N VAL A 30 5.02 3.74 11.49
CA VAL A 30 4.15 4.45 12.43
C VAL A 30 4.21 3.81 13.81
N ASP A 31 4.23 4.66 14.84
CA ASP A 31 4.24 4.26 16.25
C ASP A 31 2.83 4.27 16.86
N GLU A 32 2.74 3.89 18.13
CA GLU A 32 1.49 3.85 18.91
C GLU A 32 0.90 5.24 19.21
N ASN A 33 1.66 6.31 19.01
CA ASN A 33 1.23 7.69 19.20
C ASN A 33 0.85 8.38 17.88
N SER A 34 0.65 7.59 16.81
CA SER A 34 0.33 8.07 15.46
C SER A 34 1.42 8.95 14.82
N ASN A 35 2.65 8.92 15.34
CA ASN A 35 3.79 9.54 14.66
C ASN A 35 4.26 8.63 13.55
N PHE A 36 4.29 9.14 12.33
CA PHE A 36 4.77 8.40 11.17
C PHE A 36 5.93 9.11 10.47
N LYS A 37 6.79 8.30 9.85
CA LYS A 37 7.89 8.78 9.01
C LYS A 37 8.02 7.88 7.79
N LYS A 38 8.38 8.48 6.65
CA LYS A 38 8.79 7.73 5.46
C LYS A 38 10.15 7.10 5.72
N VAL A 39 10.29 5.81 5.45
CA VAL A 39 11.53 5.05 5.71
C VAL A 39 12.14 4.44 4.45
N GLU A 40 11.33 4.20 3.42
CA GLU A 40 11.80 3.51 2.20
C GLU A 40 10.92 3.86 0.99
N GLU A 41 11.49 3.70 -0.20
CA GLU A 41 10.76 3.66 -1.47
C GLU A 41 11.15 2.37 -2.20
N ARG A 42 10.17 1.61 -2.67
CA ARG A 42 10.40 0.41 -3.49
C ARG A 42 9.82 0.60 -4.88
N GLU A 43 10.60 0.29 -5.90
CA GLU A 43 10.05 0.10 -7.24
C GLU A 43 9.28 -1.22 -7.31
N ASN A 44 8.12 -1.20 -7.95
CA ASN A 44 7.35 -2.41 -8.19
C ASN A 44 7.81 -3.04 -9.51
N PRO A 45 8.50 -4.20 -9.48
CA PRO A 45 8.95 -4.86 -10.71
C PRO A 45 7.79 -5.30 -11.62
N TYR A 46 6.58 -5.42 -11.08
CA TYR A 46 5.35 -5.81 -11.77
C TYR A 46 4.47 -4.61 -12.18
N GLY A 47 4.93 -3.38 -11.95
CA GLY A 47 4.20 -2.15 -12.27
C GLY A 47 4.08 -1.85 -13.77
N ASP A 48 3.08 -1.02 -14.12
CA ASP A 48 2.85 -0.37 -15.41
C ASP A 48 3.31 -1.11 -16.68
N GLY A 49 2.55 -2.14 -17.07
CA GLY A 49 2.63 -2.75 -18.41
C GLY A 49 3.59 -3.93 -18.54
N LYS A 50 4.36 -4.26 -17.50
CA LYS A 50 5.19 -5.48 -17.48
C LYS A 50 4.38 -6.74 -17.23
N HIS A 51 3.31 -6.65 -16.44
CA HIS A 51 2.35 -7.72 -16.18
C HIS A 51 0.92 -7.17 -16.20
N ARG A 52 -0.02 -7.91 -16.81
CA ARG A 52 -1.39 -7.41 -17.07
C ARG A 52 -2.20 -7.21 -15.78
N HIS A 53 -1.80 -7.87 -14.70
CA HIS A 53 -2.14 -7.62 -13.30
C HIS A 53 -1.01 -8.23 -12.47
N ALA A 54 -0.46 -7.53 -11.48
CA ALA A 54 0.43 -8.18 -10.52
C ALA A 54 -0.43 -9.08 -9.63
N GLU A 55 -0.06 -10.34 -9.53
CA GLU A 55 -0.74 -11.29 -8.64
C GLU A 55 -0.48 -10.93 -7.17
N THR A 56 -1.32 -11.42 -6.27
CA THR A 56 -1.20 -11.05 -4.85
C THR A 56 0.13 -11.51 -4.29
N GLU A 57 0.57 -12.70 -4.66
CA GLU A 57 1.84 -13.32 -4.28
C GLU A 57 3.05 -12.46 -4.68
N GLU A 58 3.07 -11.98 -5.92
CA GLU A 58 4.14 -11.12 -6.44
C GLU A 58 4.28 -9.84 -5.62
N ILE A 59 3.16 -9.20 -5.28
CA ILE A 59 3.16 -8.01 -4.43
C ILE A 59 3.54 -8.34 -3.00
N MET A 60 3.16 -9.49 -2.48
CA MET A 60 3.57 -9.93 -1.15
C MET A 60 5.05 -10.26 -1.06
N GLU A 61 5.70 -10.74 -2.13
CA GLU A 61 7.16 -10.88 -2.15
C GLU A 61 7.87 -9.53 -1.97
N VAL A 62 7.35 -8.48 -2.63
CA VAL A 62 7.86 -7.11 -2.56
C VAL A 62 7.58 -6.46 -1.20
N LEU A 63 6.45 -6.78 -0.58
CA LEU A 63 5.93 -6.09 0.62
C LEU A 63 5.76 -7.01 1.84
N LYS A 64 6.50 -8.11 1.90
CA LYS A 64 6.36 -9.14 2.96
C LYS A 64 6.57 -8.58 4.37
N ASP A 65 7.39 -7.54 4.52
CA ASP A 65 7.68 -6.87 5.79
C ASP A 65 6.74 -5.70 6.11
N CYS A 66 5.78 -5.38 5.23
CA CYS A 66 4.76 -4.37 5.50
C CYS A 66 3.49 -5.02 6.08
N ASP A 67 2.95 -4.44 7.15
CA ASP A 67 1.76 -4.94 7.84
C ASP A 67 0.47 -4.41 7.21
N VAL A 68 0.52 -3.20 6.66
CA VAL A 68 -0.62 -2.48 6.09
C VAL A 68 -0.32 -2.06 4.66
N LEU A 69 -1.32 -2.17 3.78
CA LEU A 69 -1.21 -1.84 2.35
C LEU A 69 -2.34 -0.89 1.97
N ILE A 70 -2.01 0.33 1.55
CA ILE A 70 -2.97 1.38 1.24
C ILE A 70 -2.91 1.75 -0.25
N GLY A 71 -4.07 1.76 -0.90
CA GLY A 71 -4.23 2.28 -2.26
C GLY A 71 -5.64 2.81 -2.52
N LYS A 72 -5.84 3.51 -3.64
CA LYS A 72 -7.17 3.99 -4.04
C LYS A 72 -8.13 2.88 -4.45
N SER A 73 -7.58 1.77 -4.94
CA SER A 73 -8.35 0.63 -5.43
C SER A 73 -7.62 -0.68 -5.21
N MET A 74 -8.33 -1.72 -4.77
CA MET A 74 -7.79 -3.06 -4.60
C MET A 74 -8.88 -4.09 -4.89
N GLY A 75 -8.57 -5.14 -5.64
CA GLY A 75 -9.54 -6.19 -5.97
C GLY A 75 -10.07 -6.89 -4.71
N LYS A 76 -11.36 -7.26 -4.69
CA LYS A 76 -11.99 -7.90 -3.51
C LYS A 76 -11.28 -9.20 -3.12
N GLU A 77 -10.90 -10.00 -4.12
CA GLU A 77 -10.17 -11.24 -3.88
C GLU A 77 -8.78 -10.96 -3.29
N SER A 78 -8.03 -10.01 -3.86
CA SER A 78 -6.73 -9.60 -3.30
C SER A 78 -6.86 -9.14 -1.85
N GLN A 79 -7.89 -8.34 -1.51
CA GLN A 79 -8.14 -7.93 -0.12
C GLN A 79 -8.38 -9.13 0.79
N ARG A 80 -9.21 -10.09 0.37
CA ARG A 80 -9.47 -11.32 1.14
C ARG A 80 -8.17 -12.08 1.38
N ARG A 81 -7.39 -12.33 0.32
CA ARG A 81 -6.13 -13.09 0.39
C ARG A 81 -5.07 -12.40 1.24
N ILE A 82 -4.86 -11.10 1.08
CA ILE A 82 -3.92 -10.31 1.90
C ILE A 82 -4.27 -10.42 3.39
N LYS A 83 -5.57 -10.42 3.73
CA LYS A 83 -6.02 -10.55 5.11
C LYS A 83 -5.90 -11.98 5.64
N GLU A 84 -6.47 -12.95 4.91
CA GLU A 84 -6.64 -14.32 5.41
C GLU A 84 -5.40 -15.19 5.24
N GLU A 85 -4.65 -15.03 4.15
CA GLU A 85 -3.49 -15.86 3.83
C GLU A 85 -2.19 -15.23 4.35
N TRP A 86 -2.10 -13.89 4.32
CA TRP A 86 -0.86 -13.17 4.66
C TRP A 86 -0.91 -12.43 6.00
N ASN A 87 -2.07 -12.42 6.67
CA ASN A 87 -2.29 -11.73 7.95
C ASN A 87 -1.88 -10.25 7.91
N LYS A 88 -2.23 -9.56 6.82
CA LYS A 88 -1.96 -8.13 6.59
C LYS A 88 -3.26 -7.34 6.46
N THR A 89 -3.17 -6.03 6.56
CA THR A 89 -4.35 -5.14 6.49
C THR A 89 -4.39 -4.39 5.16
N PRO A 90 -5.26 -4.78 4.22
CA PRO A 90 -5.50 -3.99 3.01
C PRO A 90 -6.49 -2.84 3.30
N ILE A 91 -6.17 -1.63 2.84
CA ILE A 91 -7.00 -0.43 3.00
C ILE A 91 -7.23 0.22 1.63
N VAL A 92 -8.50 0.46 1.33
CA VAL A 92 -8.94 1.19 0.14
C VAL A 92 -9.30 2.62 0.52
N ALA A 93 -8.41 3.56 0.23
CA ALA A 93 -8.55 4.98 0.52
C ALA A 93 -9.00 5.73 -0.75
N LYS A 94 -10.22 5.45 -1.21
CA LYS A 94 -10.72 5.87 -2.54
C LYS A 94 -10.69 7.39 -2.77
N GLU A 95 -11.00 8.17 -1.73
CA GLU A 95 -11.11 9.63 -1.79
C GLU A 95 -9.83 10.35 -1.36
N VAL A 96 -8.72 9.62 -1.17
CA VAL A 96 -7.44 10.19 -0.75
C VAL A 96 -6.52 10.31 -1.96
N GLU A 97 -5.97 11.51 -2.16
CA GLU A 97 -5.15 11.83 -3.31
C GLU A 97 -3.66 11.71 -3.02
N MET A 98 -3.19 12.22 -1.88
CA MET A 98 -1.76 12.27 -1.58
C MET A 98 -1.29 11.15 -0.66
N VAL A 99 -0.05 10.71 -0.85
CA VAL A 99 0.58 9.65 -0.04
C VAL A 99 0.62 10.02 1.44
N GLU A 100 0.96 11.28 1.78
CA GLU A 100 0.96 11.72 3.18
C GLU A 100 -0.45 11.80 3.78
N GLU A 101 -1.46 12.16 2.98
CA GLU A 101 -2.86 12.16 3.42
C GLU A 101 -3.34 10.74 3.71
N ALA A 102 -2.86 9.74 2.97
CA ALA A 102 -3.19 8.34 3.24
C ALA A 102 -2.67 7.88 4.60
N MET A 103 -1.51 8.38 5.03
CA MET A 103 -1.00 8.12 6.38
C MET A 103 -1.82 8.83 7.45
N LYS A 104 -2.19 10.09 7.25
CA LYS A 104 -3.10 10.81 8.18
C LYS A 104 -4.43 10.08 8.31
N PHE A 105 -5.03 9.69 7.18
CA PHE A 105 -6.25 8.89 7.13
C PHE A 105 -6.12 7.57 7.88
N TYR A 106 -4.99 6.87 7.74
CA TYR A 106 -4.71 5.64 8.46
C TYR A 106 -4.66 5.89 9.98
N CYS A 107 -3.86 6.87 10.40
CA CYS A 107 -3.72 7.23 11.81
C CYS A 107 -5.05 7.67 12.47
N GLU A 108 -5.92 8.38 11.75
CA GLU A 108 -7.18 8.87 12.30
C GLU A 108 -8.28 7.81 12.42
N LYS A 109 -8.23 6.77 11.57
CA LYS A 109 -9.33 5.79 11.46
C LYS A 109 -9.00 4.40 11.97
N TYR A 110 -7.72 4.07 12.13
CA TYR A 110 -7.26 2.71 12.40
C TYR A 110 -6.28 2.60 13.58
N LEU A 111 -5.82 3.72 14.15
CA LEU A 111 -5.04 3.79 15.38
C LEU A 111 -5.85 4.54 16.44
#